data_AF-A0A812WF05-F1
#
_entry.id   AF-A0A812WF05-F1
#
_cell.length_a   1.000
_cell.length_b   1.000
_cell.length_c   1.000
_cell.angle_alpha   90.00
_cell.angle_beta   90.00
_cell.angle_gamma   90.00
#
_symmetry.space_group_name_H-M   'P 1'
#
loop_
_entity.id
_entity.type
_entity.pdbx_description
1 polymer ?
#
loop_
_entity_poly.entity_id
_entity_poly.type
_entity_poly.pdbx_seq_one_letter_code
_entity_poly.pdbx_strand_id
1 'polypeptide(L)'
;MTMNLAVQVPTSNAFVSPAQIVDDMVTTYGCTVEYEVANAMGKVWGRVVNAGHASLVTMNVIKYNNPARHRMFHGVGRKLIRAEGCSQSFCAAAGPCHLVDEMKARGKHTITFDSQEPWQRASRFMPPSMEEICSDCTEIYLYAEDMYNNGDGMLSEAVTFSVPPSNWLGQSLELTSTPTAGTPTDGVSFSFAGGAQVLLTKDVALATVADIKAGTYAMGTGSCRQDDVNVGMSVLYWTLSGCSLTALVDYSVVLYVEDMAGMDDGQLSSLQLIVPSAVSNYFVETPCLFWETSPQMEPVTLSFNAQAASGMAWGFILEARPKFPNSVL
;
A
#
# COMPACT_ATOMS: atom_id res chain seq x y z
N MET A 1 -54.29 -3.31 11.50
CA MET A 1 -53.10 -3.06 10.65
C MET A 1 -52.65 -1.64 10.92
N THR A 2 -51.67 -1.46 11.78
CA THR A 2 -51.01 -0.17 12.01
C THR A 2 -50.02 0.04 10.88
N MET A 3 -50.31 0.96 9.96
CA MET A 3 -49.32 1.44 9.00
C MET A 3 -48.35 2.36 9.75
N ASN A 4 -47.10 1.92 9.91
CA ASN A 4 -46.00 2.81 10.27
C ASN A 4 -45.72 3.69 9.05
N LEU A 5 -46.31 4.89 9.01
CA LEU A 5 -45.91 5.92 8.07
C LEU A 5 -44.55 6.45 8.54
N ALA A 6 -43.47 6.10 7.84
CA ALA A 6 -42.16 6.66 8.12
C ALA A 6 -42.21 8.17 7.81
N VAL A 7 -42.34 8.98 8.86
CA VAL A 7 -42.21 10.43 8.74
C VAL A 7 -40.74 10.72 8.50
N GLN A 8 -40.40 11.02 7.25
CA GLN A 8 -39.10 11.56 6.89
C GLN A 8 -39.01 12.97 7.46
N VAL A 9 -38.19 13.15 8.49
CA VAL A 9 -37.85 14.50 8.98
C VAL A 9 -37.00 15.13 7.87
N PRO A 10 -37.40 16.30 7.31
CA PRO A 10 -36.60 16.99 6.32
C PRO A 10 -35.23 17.30 6.91
N THR A 11 -34.15 16.99 6.17
CA THR A 11 -32.82 17.38 6.59
C THR A 11 -32.62 18.88 6.35
N SER A 12 -31.90 19.55 7.25
CA SER A 12 -31.61 20.99 7.13
C SER A 12 -30.61 21.32 6.03
N ASN A 13 -29.85 20.32 5.57
CA ASN A 13 -29.04 20.38 4.37
C ASN A 13 -28.86 18.97 3.82
N ALA A 14 -28.61 18.85 2.52
CA ALA A 14 -28.46 17.57 1.82
C ALA A 14 -27.38 17.67 0.75
N PHE A 15 -26.72 16.55 0.45
CA PHE A 15 -25.81 16.45 -0.68
C PHE A 15 -26.61 16.35 -1.99
N VAL A 16 -26.21 17.12 -3.00
CA VAL A 16 -26.84 17.13 -4.33
C VAL A 16 -26.24 16.05 -5.22
N SER A 17 -24.98 15.69 -4.97
CA SER A 17 -24.24 14.64 -5.63
C SER A 17 -23.34 13.91 -4.63
N PRO A 18 -22.97 12.64 -4.90
CA PRO A 18 -21.99 11.95 -4.09
C PRO A 18 -20.67 12.72 -4.03
N ALA A 19 -20.08 12.80 -2.85
CA ALA A 19 -18.76 13.37 -2.68
C ALA A 19 -17.71 12.46 -3.35
N GLN A 20 -16.63 13.05 -3.88
CA GLN A 20 -15.64 12.33 -4.65
C GLN A 20 -14.23 12.90 -4.44
N ILE A 21 -13.21 12.05 -4.56
CA ILE A 21 -11.81 12.50 -4.63
C ILE A 21 -11.63 13.24 -5.95
N VAL A 22 -11.02 14.43 -5.92
CA VAL A 22 -10.76 15.24 -7.12
C VAL A 22 -9.29 15.48 -7.42
N ASP A 23 -8.39 14.96 -6.58
CA ASP A 23 -6.96 15.02 -6.82
C ASP A 23 -6.46 13.68 -7.33
N ASP A 24 -5.67 13.69 -8.42
CA ASP A 24 -5.00 12.50 -8.96
C ASP A 24 -3.91 11.98 -8.01
N MET A 25 -3.60 12.73 -6.93
CA MET A 25 -2.64 12.33 -5.90
C MET A 25 -3.31 12.27 -4.52
N VAL A 26 -4.06 11.19 -4.28
CA VAL A 26 -4.14 10.70 -2.90
C VAL A 26 -2.71 10.39 -2.46
N THR A 27 -2.28 10.90 -1.32
CA THR A 27 -0.95 10.63 -0.75
C THR A 27 -1.09 9.96 0.61
N THR A 28 0.02 9.47 1.16
CA THR A 28 0.12 9.05 2.57
C THR A 28 -0.24 10.16 3.57
N TYR A 29 -0.23 11.42 3.15
CA TYR A 29 -0.42 12.59 4.01
C TYR A 29 -1.74 13.32 3.80
N GLY A 30 -2.40 13.15 2.65
CA GLY A 30 -3.60 13.91 2.37
C GLY A 30 -4.31 13.59 1.06
N CYS A 31 -5.52 14.13 0.95
CA CYS A 31 -6.38 14.06 -0.23
C CYS A 31 -7.38 15.23 -0.23
N THR A 32 -7.91 15.56 -1.41
CA THR A 32 -8.97 16.58 -1.55
C THR A 32 -10.28 15.93 -1.99
N VAL A 33 -11.36 16.23 -1.27
CA VAL A 33 -12.72 15.77 -1.57
C VAL A 33 -13.53 16.94 -2.11
N GLU A 34 -14.15 16.76 -3.27
CA GLU A 34 -15.19 17.64 -3.79
C GLU A 34 -16.56 17.15 -3.35
N TYR A 35 -17.43 18.08 -2.99
CA TYR A 35 -18.82 17.81 -2.62
C TYR A 35 -19.72 18.95 -3.06
N GLU A 36 -21.02 18.69 -3.18
CA GLU A 36 -22.03 19.70 -3.50
C GLU A 36 -23.23 19.57 -2.57
N VAL A 37 -23.68 20.69 -2.00
CA VAL A 37 -24.82 20.74 -1.08
C VAL A 37 -25.99 21.54 -1.64
N ALA A 38 -27.19 21.22 -1.17
CA ALA A 38 -28.43 21.82 -1.65
C ALA A 38 -28.57 23.28 -1.19
N ASN A 39 -28.16 23.58 0.05
CA ASN A 39 -28.29 24.92 0.63
C ASN A 39 -27.03 25.76 0.45
N ALA A 40 -27.23 27.06 0.20
CA ALA A 40 -26.17 28.01 -0.09
C ALA A 40 -25.32 28.41 1.12
N MET A 41 -25.76 28.08 2.33
CA MET A 41 -25.10 28.46 3.58
C MET A 41 -25.17 27.30 4.57
N GLY A 42 -24.08 27.07 5.28
CA GLY A 42 -24.00 25.99 6.25
C GLY A 42 -22.58 25.60 6.59
N LYS A 43 -22.44 24.45 7.25
CA LYS A 43 -21.15 23.87 7.62
C LYS A 43 -21.06 22.43 7.12
N VAL A 44 -19.87 22.05 6.68
CA VAL A 44 -19.54 20.66 6.40
C VAL A 44 -18.39 20.23 7.29
N TRP A 45 -18.57 19.08 7.92
CA TRP A 45 -17.54 18.41 8.69
C TRP A 45 -17.10 17.19 7.93
N GLY A 46 -15.79 17.02 7.81
CA GLY A 46 -15.20 15.85 7.18
C GLY A 46 -14.43 15.01 8.18
N ARG A 47 -14.48 13.68 8.01
CA ARG A 47 -13.61 12.77 8.75
C ARG A 47 -13.16 11.60 7.91
N VAL A 48 -11.89 11.25 8.08
CA VAL A 48 -11.26 10.06 7.51
C VAL A 48 -11.30 8.93 8.55
N VAL A 49 -11.74 7.75 8.13
CA VAL A 49 -11.99 6.58 8.98
C VAL A 49 -11.49 5.33 8.26
N ASN A 50 -10.93 4.36 9.00
CA ASN A 50 -10.62 3.06 8.43
C ASN A 50 -11.91 2.32 8.06
N ALA A 51 -11.96 1.66 6.89
CA ALA A 51 -13.17 0.99 6.40
C ALA A 51 -13.72 -0.07 7.37
N GLY A 52 -12.85 -0.75 8.14
CA GLY A 52 -13.26 -1.70 9.19
C GLY A 52 -14.11 -1.08 10.31
N HIS A 53 -14.15 0.25 10.41
CA HIS A 53 -14.91 1.01 11.41
C HIS A 53 -16.10 1.78 10.82
N ALA A 54 -16.48 1.53 9.57
CA ALA A 54 -17.62 2.18 8.90
C ALA A 54 -18.92 2.14 9.73
N SER A 55 -19.20 0.99 10.37
CA SER A 55 -20.39 0.77 11.21
C SER A 55 -20.51 1.68 12.43
N LEU A 56 -19.42 2.36 12.79
CA LEU A 56 -19.31 3.18 13.97
C LEU A 56 -19.34 4.68 13.61
N VAL A 57 -19.40 5.00 12.32
CA VAL A 57 -19.48 6.37 11.82
C VAL A 57 -20.89 6.90 12.04
N THR A 58 -20.97 7.97 12.82
CA THR A 58 -22.21 8.71 13.07
C THR A 58 -21.94 10.21 12.94
N MET A 59 -23.00 10.99 12.78
CA MET A 59 -22.91 12.45 12.82
C MET A 59 -22.12 12.97 14.04
N ASN A 60 -22.37 12.41 15.23
CA ASN A 60 -21.68 12.85 16.46
C ASN A 60 -20.18 12.55 16.42
N VAL A 61 -19.81 11.40 15.85
CA VAL A 61 -18.41 11.01 15.66
C VAL A 61 -17.71 11.94 14.67
N ILE A 62 -18.40 12.43 13.65
CA ILE A 62 -17.84 13.38 12.67
C ILE A 62 -17.75 14.79 13.27
N LYS A 63 -18.79 15.28 13.96
CA LYS A 63 -18.84 16.66 14.48
C LYS A 63 -17.97 16.95 15.71
N TYR A 64 -17.84 15.99 16.62
CA TYR A 64 -17.42 16.30 17.99
C TYR A 64 -16.16 15.55 18.46
N ASN A 65 -15.77 14.49 17.78
CA ASN A 65 -14.67 13.65 18.23
C ASN A 65 -13.34 14.14 17.63
N ASN A 66 -12.91 15.32 18.10
CA ASN A 66 -11.63 15.95 17.78
C ASN A 66 -10.51 15.43 18.72
N PRO A 67 -9.53 14.66 18.22
CA PRO A 67 -8.43 14.14 19.05
C PRO A 67 -7.51 15.25 19.62
N ALA A 68 -7.48 16.44 19.03
CA ALA A 68 -6.68 17.57 19.54
C ALA A 68 -7.20 18.13 20.88
N ARG A 69 -8.47 17.92 21.23
CA ARG A 69 -9.01 18.30 22.55
C ARG A 69 -8.53 17.39 23.69
N HIS A 70 -7.90 16.26 23.39
CA HIS A 70 -7.34 15.35 24.40
C HIS A 70 -5.86 15.62 24.75
N ARG A 71 -5.11 16.42 23.97
CA ARG A 71 -3.67 16.70 24.24
C ARG A 71 -3.39 17.87 25.19
N MET A 72 -4.38 18.37 25.94
CA MET A 72 -4.17 19.48 26.90
C MET A 72 -4.15 19.09 28.40
N PHE A 73 -4.03 17.81 28.76
CA PHE A 73 -4.01 17.42 30.18
C PHE A 73 -2.88 16.46 30.57
N HIS A 74 -1.64 16.91 30.37
CA HIS A 74 -0.51 16.49 31.22
C HIS A 74 -0.09 17.68 32.09
N GLY A 75 -0.86 17.95 33.14
CA GLY A 75 -0.62 19.08 34.04
C GLY A 75 -1.60 19.14 35.19
N VAL A 76 -1.32 18.37 36.25
CA VAL A 76 -1.75 18.55 37.64
C VAL A 76 -3.23 18.90 37.89
N GLY A 77 -4.02 17.85 38.16
CA GLY A 77 -5.15 17.83 39.10
C GLY A 77 -6.26 18.88 38.93
N ARG A 78 -7.37 18.51 38.26
CA ARG A 78 -8.77 18.81 38.67
C ARG A 78 -9.79 18.17 37.71
N LYS A 79 -10.77 17.49 38.33
CA LYS A 79 -12.15 17.14 37.90
C LYS A 79 -12.35 16.55 36.49
N LEU A 80 -12.52 15.22 36.44
CA LEU A 80 -13.16 14.49 35.34
C LEU A 80 -14.51 15.14 34.97
N ILE A 81 -14.64 15.65 33.76
CA ILE A 81 -15.92 15.66 33.06
C ILE A 81 -15.83 14.49 32.08
N ARG A 82 -16.47 13.36 32.42
CA ARG A 82 -16.69 12.27 31.48
C ARG A 82 -17.59 12.82 30.36
N ALA A 83 -17.08 12.90 29.15
CA ALA A 83 -17.94 12.79 27.98
C ALA A 83 -18.38 11.32 27.93
N GLU A 84 -19.58 11.04 28.43
CA GLU A 84 -20.19 9.71 28.32
C GLU A 84 -20.37 9.40 26.83
N GLY A 85 -19.59 8.46 26.29
CA GLY A 85 -19.79 7.93 24.94
C GLY A 85 -18.55 7.56 24.13
N CYS A 86 -17.33 7.96 24.51
CA CYS A 86 -16.12 7.61 23.76
C CYS A 86 -15.29 6.58 24.52
N SER A 87 -15.28 5.32 24.07
CA SER A 87 -14.29 4.34 24.53
C SER A 87 -12.90 4.78 24.05
N GLN A 88 -11.90 4.72 24.92
CA GLN A 88 -10.53 5.19 24.63
C GLN A 88 -9.90 4.50 23.40
N SER A 89 -10.37 3.31 23.04
CA SER A 89 -9.98 2.57 21.85
C SER A 89 -10.39 3.27 20.54
N PHE A 90 -11.44 4.10 20.56
CA PHE A 90 -11.97 4.75 19.36
C PHE A 90 -11.20 6.00 18.95
N CYS A 91 -10.64 6.73 19.93
CA CYS A 91 -9.82 7.92 19.66
C CYS A 91 -8.46 7.56 19.05
N ALA A 92 -7.99 6.32 19.25
CA ALA A 92 -6.71 5.85 18.74
C ALA A 92 -6.78 5.37 17.28
N ALA A 93 -7.94 4.86 16.83
CA ALA A 93 -8.12 4.26 15.51
C ALA A 93 -8.66 5.23 14.43
N ALA A 94 -9.11 6.41 14.82
CA ALA A 94 -9.66 7.40 13.91
C ALA A 94 -8.63 8.52 13.70
N GLY A 95 -8.16 8.68 12.46
CA GLY A 95 -7.09 9.61 12.09
C GLY A 95 -7.31 11.08 12.52
N PRO A 96 -6.25 11.90 12.49
CA PRO A 96 -6.21 13.22 13.12
C PRO A 96 -7.06 14.31 12.47
N CYS A 97 -7.68 14.08 11.33
CA CYS A 97 -8.24 15.17 10.51
C CYS A 97 -9.75 15.33 10.73
N HIS A 98 -10.08 16.14 11.73
CA HIS A 98 -11.39 16.78 11.85
C HIS A 98 -11.30 18.17 11.20
N LEU A 99 -11.99 18.35 10.09
CA LEU A 99 -12.00 19.62 9.35
C LEU A 99 -13.42 20.14 9.23
N VAL A 100 -13.56 21.45 9.37
CA VAL A 100 -14.82 22.17 9.20
C VAL A 100 -14.65 23.15 8.07
N ASP A 101 -15.50 23.04 7.06
CA ASP A 101 -15.61 24.02 6.00
C ASP A 101 -16.90 24.84 6.20
N GLU A 102 -16.77 26.16 6.07
CA GLU A 102 -17.90 27.09 6.15
C GLU A 102 -18.34 27.45 4.73
N MET A 103 -19.50 26.95 4.33
CA MET A 103 -20.03 27.16 2.99
C MET A 103 -20.63 28.56 2.87
N LYS A 104 -20.11 29.35 1.93
CA LYS A 104 -20.52 30.75 1.71
C LYS A 104 -21.44 30.94 0.50
N ALA A 105 -21.62 29.92 -0.33
CA ALA A 105 -22.48 29.96 -1.52
C ALA A 105 -22.95 28.54 -1.92
N ARG A 106 -23.98 28.47 -2.78
CA ARG A 106 -24.42 27.21 -3.40
C ARG A 106 -23.43 26.80 -4.49
N GLY A 107 -23.18 25.50 -4.61
CA GLY A 107 -22.34 24.92 -5.66
C GLY A 107 -21.35 23.89 -5.12
N LYS A 108 -20.36 23.55 -5.95
CA LYS A 108 -19.27 22.64 -5.61
C LYS A 108 -18.29 23.31 -4.65
N HIS A 109 -17.92 22.58 -3.62
CA HIS A 109 -16.92 22.95 -2.62
C HIS A 109 -15.89 21.84 -2.49
N THR A 110 -14.74 22.16 -1.91
CA THR A 110 -13.69 21.19 -1.63
C THR A 110 -13.25 21.26 -0.17
N ILE A 111 -12.96 20.09 0.39
CA ILE A 111 -12.32 19.96 1.70
C ILE A 111 -11.03 19.16 1.53
N THR A 112 -9.92 19.77 1.90
CA THR A 112 -8.59 19.15 1.81
C THR A 112 -8.21 18.58 3.16
N PHE A 113 -8.09 17.27 3.22
CA PHE A 113 -7.59 16.55 4.37
C PHE A 113 -6.08 16.48 4.30
N ASP A 114 -5.40 17.10 5.26
CA ASP A 114 -3.95 17.09 5.41
C ASP A 114 -3.60 16.65 6.84
N SER A 115 -2.61 15.79 6.96
CA SER A 115 -2.13 15.22 8.21
C SER A 115 -0.62 15.39 8.31
N GLN A 116 -0.16 15.81 9.50
CA GLN A 116 1.27 15.83 9.82
C GLN A 116 1.86 14.42 10.02
N GLU A 117 1.01 13.39 10.05
CA GLU A 117 1.37 11.98 10.27
C GLU A 117 0.70 11.12 9.18
N PRO A 118 1.35 10.06 8.65
CA PRO A 118 0.73 9.20 7.64
C PRO A 118 -0.61 8.60 8.12
N TRP A 119 -1.61 8.52 7.24
CA TRP A 119 -2.94 7.99 7.57
C TRP A 119 -2.90 6.56 8.15
N GLN A 120 -1.94 5.74 7.69
CA GLN A 120 -1.73 4.36 8.14
C GLN A 120 -1.17 4.26 9.57
N ARG A 121 -0.66 5.34 10.19
CA ARG A 121 -0.22 5.32 11.61
C ARG A 121 -1.39 5.13 12.58
N ALA A 122 -2.59 5.55 12.18
CA ALA A 122 -3.79 5.45 13.02
C ALA A 122 -4.31 4.00 13.18
N SER A 123 -3.88 3.04 12.35
CA SER A 123 -4.35 1.64 12.41
C SER A 123 -3.54 0.75 13.38
N ARG A 124 -2.38 1.20 13.89
CA ARG A 124 -1.42 0.42 14.73
C ARG A 124 -1.94 -0.10 16.09
N PHE A 125 -3.21 0.09 16.42
CA PHE A 125 -3.83 -0.49 17.63
C PHE A 125 -4.72 -1.71 17.33
N MET A 126 -4.62 -2.30 16.13
CA MET A 126 -5.43 -3.46 15.74
C MET A 126 -4.84 -4.80 16.23
N PRO A 127 -5.68 -5.73 16.71
CA PRO A 127 -5.26 -7.11 16.92
C PRO A 127 -5.09 -7.84 15.56
N PRO A 128 -4.14 -8.80 15.45
CA PRO A 128 -3.78 -9.48 14.19
C PRO A 128 -4.94 -10.17 13.46
N SER A 129 -6.03 -10.49 14.17
CA SER A 129 -7.20 -11.20 13.58
C SER A 129 -8.13 -10.31 12.76
N MET A 130 -7.83 -9.01 12.62
CA MET A 130 -8.69 -8.04 11.91
C MET A 130 -7.96 -7.30 10.77
N GLU A 131 -6.68 -7.62 10.57
CA GLU A 131 -5.77 -7.03 9.58
C GLU A 131 -6.10 -7.45 8.13
N GLU A 132 -6.84 -8.55 7.97
CA GLU A 132 -7.16 -9.18 6.68
C GLU A 132 -8.33 -8.53 5.92
N ILE A 133 -9.06 -7.57 6.52
CA ILE A 133 -10.32 -7.06 5.95
C ILE A 133 -10.16 -5.79 5.10
N CYS A 134 -8.97 -5.18 5.06
CA CYS A 134 -8.44 -4.20 4.09
C CYS A 134 -7.63 -3.16 4.87
N SER A 135 -6.36 -3.45 5.13
CA SER A 135 -5.41 -2.56 5.83
C SER A 135 -5.22 -1.19 5.14
N ASP A 136 -5.59 -1.09 3.86
CA ASP A 136 -5.37 0.10 3.01
C ASP A 136 -6.65 0.80 2.55
N CYS A 137 -7.83 0.27 2.92
CA CYS A 137 -9.11 0.90 2.57
C CYS A 137 -9.45 1.96 3.60
N THR A 138 -9.35 3.21 3.18
CA THR A 138 -9.77 4.34 3.99
C THR A 138 -11.04 4.93 3.39
N GLU A 139 -11.94 5.38 4.26
CA GLU A 139 -13.20 5.99 3.88
C GLU A 139 -13.27 7.42 4.42
N ILE A 140 -13.88 8.32 3.66
CA ILE A 140 -14.20 9.68 4.10
C ILE A 140 -15.70 9.81 4.21
N TYR A 141 -16.13 10.37 5.33
CA TYR A 141 -17.51 10.73 5.56
C TYR A 141 -17.62 12.22 5.76
N LEU A 142 -18.60 12.82 5.08
CA LEU A 142 -18.95 14.22 5.22
C LEU A 142 -20.30 14.34 5.90
N TYR A 143 -20.42 15.25 6.85
CA TYR A 143 -21.70 15.64 7.43
C TYR A 143 -21.97 17.09 7.08
N ALA A 144 -23.08 17.37 6.40
CA ALA A 144 -23.47 18.71 5.96
C ALA A 144 -24.72 19.19 6.70
N GLU A 145 -24.68 20.44 7.15
CA GLU A 145 -25.76 21.06 7.91
C GLU A 145 -25.92 22.53 7.54
N ASP A 146 -27.03 23.13 7.94
CA ASP A 146 -27.23 24.57 7.90
C ASP A 146 -26.42 25.32 8.99
N MET A 147 -26.63 26.63 9.09
CA MET A 147 -25.90 27.49 10.03
C MET A 147 -26.37 27.37 11.50
N TYR A 148 -27.48 26.68 11.75
CA TYR A 148 -28.11 26.65 13.07
C TYR A 148 -27.60 25.49 13.95
N ASN A 149 -26.88 24.53 13.37
CA ASN A 149 -26.16 23.47 14.09
C ASN A 149 -27.07 22.61 15.00
N ASN A 150 -28.27 22.27 14.53
CA ASN A 150 -29.32 21.58 15.29
C ASN A 150 -29.19 20.03 15.33
N GLY A 151 -28.23 19.46 14.62
CA GLY A 151 -28.04 18.02 14.44
C GLY A 151 -28.94 17.38 13.39
N ASP A 152 -29.52 18.15 12.48
CA ASP A 152 -30.56 17.72 11.53
C ASP A 152 -30.11 17.74 10.07
N GLY A 153 -28.81 17.92 9.84
CA GLY A 153 -28.16 17.77 8.53
C GLY A 153 -28.09 16.32 8.03
N MET A 154 -27.35 16.12 6.94
CA MET A 154 -27.21 14.84 6.24
C MET A 154 -25.78 14.31 6.31
N LEU A 155 -25.65 12.99 6.51
CA LEU A 155 -24.39 12.25 6.36
C LEU A 155 -24.24 11.78 4.90
N SER A 156 -23.06 11.93 4.32
CA SER A 156 -22.76 11.43 2.98
C SER A 156 -22.65 9.91 2.95
N GLU A 157 -22.71 9.34 1.76
CA GLU A 157 -22.14 8.00 1.52
C GLU A 157 -20.62 8.03 1.75
N ALA A 158 -20.03 6.85 1.94
CA ALA A 158 -18.59 6.71 2.12
C ALA A 158 -17.85 7.03 0.82
N VAL A 159 -16.89 7.95 0.88
CA VAL A 159 -15.92 8.17 -0.20
C VAL A 159 -14.75 7.23 0.05
N THR A 160 -14.66 6.18 -0.76
CA THR A 160 -13.60 5.16 -0.62
C THR A 160 -12.34 5.60 -1.38
N PHE A 161 -11.18 5.34 -0.81
CA PHE A 161 -9.89 5.55 -1.47
C PHE A 161 -8.82 4.62 -0.91
N SER A 162 -7.76 4.42 -1.69
CA SER A 162 -6.57 3.67 -1.28
C SER A 162 -5.43 4.64 -1.04
N VAL A 163 -4.79 4.53 0.13
CA VAL A 163 -3.57 5.27 0.42
C VAL A 163 -2.43 4.61 -0.36
N PRO A 164 -1.68 5.32 -1.23
CA PRO A 164 -0.53 4.70 -1.88
C PRO A 164 0.57 4.39 -0.84
N PRO A 165 1.46 3.43 -1.11
CA PRO A 165 2.61 3.17 -0.25
C PRO A 165 3.49 4.42 -0.06
N SER A 166 4.16 4.54 1.10
CA SER A 166 5.15 5.60 1.38
C SER A 166 6.30 5.59 0.38
N ASN A 167 6.65 4.41 -0.12
CA ASN A 167 7.60 4.21 -1.20
C ASN A 167 7.11 3.16 -2.18
N TRP A 168 7.35 3.41 -3.46
CA TRP A 168 7.18 2.42 -4.51
C TRP A 168 8.52 2.01 -5.11
N LEU A 169 8.55 0.80 -5.66
CA LEU A 169 9.63 0.33 -6.52
C LEU A 169 9.61 1.09 -7.83
N GLY A 170 10.72 1.74 -8.17
CA GLY A 170 10.89 2.39 -9.48
C GLY A 170 10.96 1.37 -10.63
N GLN A 171 11.30 0.12 -10.32
CA GLN A 171 11.34 -1.02 -11.23
C GLN A 171 10.95 -2.29 -10.48
N SER A 172 10.21 -3.19 -11.13
CA SER A 172 9.91 -4.51 -10.61
C SER A 172 11.18 -5.28 -10.24
N LEU A 173 11.05 -6.16 -9.24
CA LEU A 173 12.11 -7.10 -8.89
C LEU A 173 12.39 -8.04 -10.08
N GLU A 174 13.64 -8.11 -10.50
CA GLU A 174 14.07 -8.94 -11.63
C GLU A 174 15.28 -9.80 -11.26
N LEU A 175 15.25 -11.10 -11.61
CA LEU A 175 16.43 -11.96 -11.52
C LEU A 175 17.47 -11.53 -12.55
N THR A 176 18.71 -11.35 -12.10
CA THR A 176 19.83 -10.98 -12.98
C THR A 176 20.72 -12.18 -13.33
N SER A 177 20.56 -13.30 -12.63
CA SER A 177 21.31 -14.54 -12.85
C SER A 177 20.48 -15.77 -12.51
N THR A 178 20.95 -16.94 -12.96
CA THR A 178 20.35 -18.23 -12.62
C THR A 178 20.67 -18.61 -11.17
N PRO A 179 19.67 -18.94 -10.31
CA PRO A 179 19.90 -19.44 -8.96
C PRO A 179 20.76 -20.71 -8.96
N THR A 180 21.72 -20.80 -8.05
CA THR A 180 22.68 -21.91 -7.98
C THR A 180 22.50 -22.76 -6.73
N ALA A 181 22.49 -24.09 -6.87
CA ALA A 181 22.48 -25.02 -5.74
C ALA A 181 23.87 -25.63 -5.47
N GLY A 182 24.19 -25.86 -4.20
CA GLY A 182 25.20 -26.85 -3.80
C GLY A 182 26.67 -26.42 -3.84
N THR A 183 26.99 -25.13 -3.92
CA THR A 183 28.37 -24.59 -3.82
C THR A 183 28.48 -23.57 -2.68
N PRO A 184 29.70 -23.17 -2.23
CA PRO A 184 29.85 -22.07 -1.27
C PRO A 184 29.34 -20.71 -1.79
N THR A 185 28.98 -20.63 -3.08
CA THR A 185 28.37 -19.45 -3.73
C THR A 185 26.90 -19.69 -4.09
N ASP A 186 26.25 -20.72 -3.52
CA ASP A 186 24.80 -20.94 -3.63
C ASP A 186 24.07 -19.64 -3.29
N GLY A 187 23.25 -19.17 -4.21
CA GLY A 187 22.73 -17.83 -4.14
C GLY A 187 21.75 -17.44 -5.23
N VAL A 188 21.23 -16.23 -5.08
CA VAL A 188 20.31 -15.58 -6.01
C VAL A 188 20.82 -14.16 -6.23
N SER A 189 20.90 -13.73 -7.49
CA SER A 189 21.15 -12.31 -7.80
C SER A 189 19.94 -11.68 -8.48
N PHE A 190 19.64 -10.45 -8.09
CA PHE A 190 18.49 -9.69 -8.59
C PHE A 190 18.76 -8.18 -8.55
N SER A 191 17.89 -7.43 -9.21
CA SER A 191 17.92 -5.97 -9.22
C SER A 191 16.54 -5.35 -8.99
N PHE A 192 16.54 -4.15 -8.41
CA PHE A 192 15.35 -3.31 -8.16
C PHE A 192 15.82 -1.86 -7.88
N ALA A 193 14.90 -0.89 -7.77
CA ALA A 193 15.21 0.49 -7.40
C ALA A 193 14.40 0.96 -6.17
N GLY A 194 15.07 1.38 -5.09
CA GLY A 194 14.45 1.97 -3.89
C GLY A 194 14.97 1.43 -2.53
N GLY A 195 14.36 1.93 -1.43
CA GLY A 195 14.31 1.42 -0.02
C GLY A 195 14.34 -0.10 0.04
N ALA A 196 15.06 -0.87 0.87
CA ALA A 196 14.79 -2.33 0.86
C ALA A 196 15.28 -3.17 2.04
N GLN A 197 14.44 -4.13 2.38
CA GLN A 197 14.76 -5.36 3.09
C GLN A 197 14.39 -6.53 2.17
N VAL A 198 15.25 -7.55 2.09
CA VAL A 198 14.98 -8.73 1.27
C VAL A 198 15.29 -10.00 2.03
N LEU A 199 14.38 -10.97 1.93
CA LEU A 199 14.64 -12.35 2.32
C LEU A 199 14.24 -13.33 1.22
N LEU A 200 14.81 -14.52 1.31
CA LEU A 200 14.40 -15.68 0.52
C LEU A 200 13.58 -16.63 1.39
N THR A 201 12.42 -17.09 0.91
CA THR A 201 11.53 -18.04 1.61
C THR A 201 10.98 -19.10 0.66
N LYS A 202 10.51 -20.23 1.20
CA LYS A 202 9.71 -21.23 0.47
C LYS A 202 8.21 -20.91 0.47
N ASP A 203 7.75 -20.11 1.43
CA ASP A 203 6.34 -19.85 1.70
C ASP A 203 6.07 -18.35 1.71
N VAL A 204 5.85 -17.76 0.52
CA VAL A 204 5.56 -16.32 0.39
C VAL A 204 4.30 -15.89 1.13
N ALA A 205 3.32 -16.80 1.29
CA ALA A 205 2.08 -16.54 2.01
C ALA A 205 2.28 -16.27 3.52
N LEU A 206 3.45 -16.60 4.06
CA LEU A 206 3.81 -16.36 5.46
C LEU A 206 4.67 -15.10 5.65
N ALA A 207 5.12 -14.46 4.56
CA ALA A 207 6.01 -13.31 4.63
C ALA A 207 5.21 -12.00 4.80
N THR A 208 4.77 -11.74 6.04
CA THR A 208 4.20 -10.43 6.39
C THR A 208 5.30 -9.35 6.45
N VAL A 209 4.94 -8.07 6.41
CA VAL A 209 5.91 -6.96 6.58
C VAL A 209 6.70 -7.10 7.89
N ALA A 210 6.01 -7.47 8.99
CA ALA A 210 6.65 -7.69 10.28
C ALA A 210 7.63 -8.88 10.24
N ASP A 211 7.27 -9.97 9.56
CA ASP A 211 8.15 -11.14 9.41
C ASP A 211 9.38 -10.81 8.55
N ILE A 212 9.21 -10.03 7.49
CA ILE A 212 10.32 -9.60 6.63
C ILE A 212 11.31 -8.75 7.40
N LYS A 213 10.82 -7.75 8.14
CA LYS A 213 11.64 -6.90 9.03
C LYS A 213 12.38 -7.71 10.10
N ALA A 214 11.73 -8.73 10.64
CA ALA A 214 12.31 -9.60 11.66
C ALA A 214 13.24 -10.68 11.07
N GLY A 215 13.25 -10.86 9.74
CA GLY A 215 13.92 -11.98 9.08
C GLY A 215 13.30 -13.34 9.41
N THR A 216 12.05 -13.37 9.88
CA THR A 216 11.32 -14.59 10.21
C THR A 216 11.05 -15.35 8.90
N TYR A 217 11.35 -16.64 8.88
CA TYR A 217 11.29 -17.51 7.68
C TYR A 217 12.36 -17.28 6.61
N ALA A 218 13.32 -16.38 6.85
CA ALA A 218 14.46 -16.25 5.95
C ALA A 218 15.27 -17.55 5.88
N MET A 219 15.58 -17.96 4.66
CA MET A 219 16.40 -19.14 4.40
C MET A 219 17.91 -18.86 4.49
N GLY A 220 18.66 -19.94 4.67
CA GLY A 220 20.12 -19.92 4.57
C GLY A 220 20.80 -19.22 5.74
N THR A 221 22.02 -18.75 5.50
CA THR A 221 22.79 -17.95 6.45
C THR A 221 22.37 -16.48 6.42
N GLY A 222 22.90 -15.65 7.33
CA GLY A 222 22.62 -14.20 7.32
C GLY A 222 22.99 -13.48 6.02
N SER A 223 23.87 -14.07 5.21
CA SER A 223 24.22 -13.58 3.86
C SER A 223 23.19 -13.91 2.77
N CYS A 224 22.16 -14.71 3.07
CA CYS A 224 21.03 -15.00 2.17
C CYS A 224 19.83 -14.08 2.45
N ARG A 225 20.08 -12.93 3.09
CA ARG A 225 19.11 -11.85 3.24
C ARG A 225 19.83 -10.51 3.32
N GLN A 226 19.06 -9.45 3.23
CA GLN A 226 19.52 -8.09 3.46
C GLN A 226 18.61 -7.44 4.49
N ASP A 227 19.22 -7.01 5.60
CA ASP A 227 18.54 -6.40 6.74
C ASP A 227 18.80 -4.89 6.70
N ASP A 228 17.73 -4.09 6.66
CA ASP A 228 17.72 -2.63 6.86
C ASP A 228 18.81 -1.85 6.08
N VAL A 229 18.81 -2.02 4.74
CA VAL A 229 19.80 -1.37 3.88
C VAL A 229 19.29 0.00 3.46
N ASN A 230 20.08 1.04 3.79
CA ASN A 230 19.87 2.39 3.26
C ASN A 230 20.18 2.45 1.77
N VAL A 231 19.30 3.11 1.04
CA VAL A 231 19.26 3.00 -0.41
C VAL A 231 18.61 4.25 -1.01
N GLY A 232 18.94 4.55 -2.26
CA GLY A 232 18.54 5.79 -2.94
C GLY A 232 17.69 5.53 -4.18
N MET A 233 17.69 6.50 -5.09
CA MET A 233 16.93 6.43 -6.35
C MET A 233 17.57 5.56 -7.44
N SER A 234 18.74 4.97 -7.17
CA SER A 234 19.46 4.15 -8.14
C SER A 234 19.00 2.70 -8.11
N VAL A 235 19.14 2.01 -9.25
CA VAL A 235 18.98 0.55 -9.31
C VAL A 235 20.10 -0.08 -8.48
N LEU A 236 19.71 -1.01 -7.61
CA LEU A 236 20.60 -1.81 -6.79
C LEU A 236 20.68 -3.21 -7.36
N TYR A 237 21.85 -3.81 -7.19
CA TYR A 237 22.13 -5.18 -7.57
C TYR A 237 22.56 -5.93 -6.32
N TRP A 238 21.76 -6.91 -5.90
CA TRP A 238 22.06 -7.71 -4.73
C TRP A 238 22.33 -9.14 -5.13
N THR A 239 23.36 -9.72 -4.51
CA THR A 239 23.68 -11.13 -4.58
C THR A 239 23.59 -11.71 -3.18
N LEU A 240 22.58 -12.54 -2.98
CA LEU A 240 22.39 -13.33 -1.76
C LEU A 240 23.24 -14.59 -1.87
N SER A 241 23.88 -15.00 -0.79
CA SER A 241 24.76 -16.19 -0.77
C SER A 241 24.57 -17.04 0.49
N GLY A 242 24.87 -18.33 0.39
CA GLY A 242 24.67 -19.28 1.48
C GLY A 242 23.20 -19.66 1.68
N CYS A 243 22.41 -19.66 0.60
CA CYS A 243 20.96 -19.82 0.65
C CYS A 243 20.48 -21.25 0.92
N SER A 244 21.37 -22.26 0.82
CA SER A 244 21.03 -23.68 0.99
C SER A 244 19.92 -24.13 0.03
N LEU A 245 19.99 -23.64 -1.20
CA LEU A 245 19.06 -23.93 -2.27
C LEU A 245 19.15 -25.40 -2.67
N THR A 246 17.97 -26.02 -2.77
CA THR A 246 17.80 -27.36 -3.32
C THR A 246 17.31 -27.26 -4.76
N ALA A 247 17.93 -28.01 -5.67
CA ALA A 247 17.54 -28.08 -7.06
C ALA A 247 16.10 -28.60 -7.23
N LEU A 248 15.41 -28.10 -8.26
CA LEU A 248 14.01 -28.36 -8.60
C LEU A 248 13.00 -28.01 -7.48
N VAL A 249 13.37 -27.10 -6.59
CA VAL A 249 12.47 -26.56 -5.57
C VAL A 249 12.15 -25.11 -5.92
N ASP A 250 10.89 -24.75 -5.69
CA ASP A 250 10.40 -23.38 -5.84
C ASP A 250 10.72 -22.56 -4.60
N TYR A 251 11.16 -21.33 -4.83
CA TYR A 251 11.43 -20.34 -3.79
C TYR A 251 10.82 -19.01 -4.21
N SER A 252 10.70 -18.10 -3.26
CA SER A 252 10.31 -16.72 -3.49
C SER A 252 11.33 -15.79 -2.85
N VAL A 253 11.83 -14.83 -3.62
CA VAL A 253 12.49 -13.65 -3.07
C VAL A 253 11.39 -12.66 -2.72
N VAL A 254 11.38 -12.20 -1.48
CA VAL A 254 10.42 -11.21 -1.00
C VAL A 254 11.19 -9.95 -0.64
N LEU A 255 10.76 -8.84 -1.23
CA LEU A 255 11.34 -7.51 -1.13
C LEU A 255 10.31 -6.58 -0.51
N TYR A 256 10.68 -5.91 0.57
CA TYR A 256 9.86 -4.89 1.18
C TYR A 256 10.63 -3.56 1.22
N VAL A 257 9.98 -2.48 0.77
CA VAL A 257 10.62 -1.17 0.58
C VAL A 257 9.85 -0.10 1.33
N GLU A 258 10.50 0.63 2.24
CA GLU A 258 9.87 1.71 3.02
C GLU A 258 10.83 2.88 3.25
N ASP A 259 10.29 4.00 3.72
CA ASP A 259 11.08 5.13 4.17
C ASP A 259 11.63 4.92 5.59
N MET A 260 12.50 5.84 6.01
CA MET A 260 13.12 5.81 7.34
C MET A 260 12.13 6.10 8.48
N ALA A 261 10.86 6.41 8.21
CA ALA A 261 9.87 6.53 9.28
C ALA A 261 9.51 5.15 9.85
N GLY A 262 9.81 4.06 9.12
CA GLY A 262 9.66 2.68 9.60
C GLY A 262 8.21 2.31 9.84
N MET A 263 7.33 2.83 8.99
CA MET A 263 5.90 2.92 9.26
C MET A 263 5.09 1.70 8.78
N ASP A 264 5.73 0.66 8.26
CA ASP A 264 5.06 -0.54 7.71
C ASP A 264 4.12 -0.21 6.53
N ASP A 265 4.29 0.97 5.94
CA ASP A 265 3.49 1.53 4.85
C ASP A 265 4.20 1.50 3.49
N GLY A 266 5.27 0.72 3.43
CA GLY A 266 6.05 0.50 2.23
C GLY A 266 5.37 -0.41 1.21
N GLN A 267 6.06 -0.69 0.11
CA GLN A 267 5.60 -1.64 -0.88
C GLN A 267 6.25 -3.01 -0.66
N LEU A 268 5.43 -4.06 -0.66
CA LEU A 268 5.88 -5.46 -0.69
C LEU A 268 5.81 -5.99 -2.12
N SER A 269 6.88 -6.66 -2.55
CA SER A 269 6.98 -7.33 -3.84
C SER A 269 7.60 -8.71 -3.67
N SER A 270 7.21 -9.66 -4.52
CA SER A 270 7.75 -11.01 -4.50
C SER A 270 8.05 -11.50 -5.91
N LEU A 271 9.15 -12.23 -6.05
CA LEU A 271 9.54 -12.89 -7.29
C LEU A 271 9.75 -14.38 -7.02
N GLN A 272 8.93 -15.22 -7.67
CA GLN A 272 9.10 -16.66 -7.64
C GLN A 272 10.29 -17.07 -8.52
N LEU A 273 11.09 -18.01 -8.03
CA LEU A 273 12.20 -18.61 -8.75
C LEU A 273 12.24 -20.10 -8.54
N ILE A 274 12.68 -20.82 -9.57
CA ILE A 274 12.90 -22.26 -9.53
C ILE A 274 14.39 -22.49 -9.64
N VAL A 275 14.95 -23.26 -8.72
CA VAL A 275 16.36 -23.66 -8.83
C VAL A 275 16.43 -24.77 -9.88
N PRO A 276 17.16 -24.61 -10.99
CA PRO A 276 17.22 -25.65 -12.01
C PRO A 276 17.81 -26.96 -11.45
N SER A 277 17.42 -28.11 -12.02
CA SER A 277 18.10 -29.39 -11.76
C SER A 277 19.59 -29.21 -12.01
N ALA A 278 20.45 -29.76 -11.14
CA ALA A 278 21.91 -29.62 -11.18
C ALA A 278 22.43 -29.44 -12.60
N VAL A 279 22.61 -28.17 -12.97
CA VAL A 279 23.02 -27.78 -14.30
C VAL A 279 24.54 -27.86 -14.29
N SER A 280 25.11 -28.75 -15.10
CA SER A 280 26.56 -28.76 -15.33
C SER A 280 27.05 -27.44 -15.94
N ASN A 281 26.12 -26.62 -16.46
CA ASN A 281 26.36 -25.29 -16.98
C ASN A 281 25.07 -24.45 -16.96
N TYR A 282 25.17 -23.17 -16.60
CA TYR A 282 24.05 -22.23 -16.58
C TYR A 282 24.46 -20.87 -17.14
N PHE A 283 23.49 -20.03 -17.49
CA PHE A 283 23.76 -18.66 -17.91
C PHE A 283 24.04 -17.78 -16.68
N VAL A 284 25.20 -17.12 -16.69
CA VAL A 284 25.62 -16.14 -15.66
C VAL A 284 24.76 -14.89 -15.75
N GLU A 285 24.36 -14.52 -16.98
CA GLU A 285 23.51 -13.38 -17.30
C GLU A 285 22.40 -13.86 -18.24
N THR A 286 21.19 -13.33 -18.12
CA THR A 286 20.09 -13.66 -19.03
C THR A 286 20.49 -13.37 -20.48
N PRO A 287 20.42 -14.36 -21.40
CA PRO A 287 20.76 -14.14 -22.81
C PRO A 287 19.95 -12.99 -23.42
N CYS A 288 20.62 -12.05 -24.07
CA CYS A 288 19.99 -10.86 -24.63
C CYS A 288 20.40 -10.62 -26.08
N LEU A 289 19.56 -9.90 -26.82
CA LEU A 289 19.89 -9.46 -28.17
C LEU A 289 20.91 -8.34 -28.10
N PHE A 290 22.00 -8.52 -28.81
CA PHE A 290 23.04 -7.52 -28.97
C PHE A 290 22.90 -6.85 -30.34
N TRP A 291 22.68 -5.54 -30.34
CA TRP A 291 22.62 -4.71 -31.53
C TRP A 291 23.83 -3.76 -31.51
N GLU A 292 24.76 -3.88 -32.46
CA GLU A 292 25.88 -2.93 -32.57
C GLU A 292 25.48 -1.63 -33.29
N THR A 293 24.46 -1.68 -34.14
CA THR A 293 23.87 -0.52 -34.83
C THR A 293 22.41 -0.80 -35.19
N SER A 294 21.63 0.26 -35.43
CA SER A 294 20.21 0.34 -35.84
C SER A 294 19.58 -0.98 -36.35
N PRO A 295 18.32 -1.32 -35.95
CA PRO A 295 17.65 -2.62 -36.17
C PRO A 295 17.19 -2.83 -37.64
N GLN A 296 18.07 -2.55 -38.59
CA GLN A 296 17.82 -2.67 -40.02
C GLN A 296 18.88 -3.59 -40.61
N MET A 297 18.56 -4.88 -40.51
CA MET A 297 19.13 -6.00 -41.23
C MET A 297 20.28 -6.75 -40.55
N GLU A 298 20.17 -8.06 -40.70
CA GLU A 298 20.96 -9.18 -40.17
C GLU A 298 22.48 -8.94 -40.06
N PRO A 299 23.19 -9.56 -39.09
CA PRO A 299 22.79 -10.72 -38.28
C PRO A 299 22.11 -10.39 -36.93
N VAL A 300 21.31 -11.35 -36.44
CA VAL A 300 20.85 -11.37 -35.05
C VAL A 300 21.97 -11.93 -34.19
N THR A 301 22.61 -11.07 -33.39
CA THR A 301 23.63 -11.50 -32.44
C THR A 301 23.00 -11.71 -31.07
N LEU A 302 23.15 -12.91 -30.51
CA LEU A 302 22.81 -13.20 -29.11
C LEU A 302 24.08 -13.07 -28.28
N SER A 303 24.03 -12.26 -27.22
CA SER A 303 25.08 -12.21 -26.21
C SER A 303 24.64 -12.99 -24.98
N PHE A 304 25.54 -13.82 -24.45
CA PHE A 304 25.34 -14.54 -23.19
C PHE A 304 26.69 -14.94 -22.59
N ASN A 305 26.72 -15.10 -21.27
CA ASN A 305 27.82 -15.72 -20.55
C ASN A 305 27.34 -17.01 -19.91
N ALA A 306 28.11 -18.09 -20.05
CA ALA A 306 27.85 -19.36 -19.38
C ALA A 306 28.87 -19.58 -18.26
N GLN A 307 28.46 -20.24 -17.17
CA GLN A 307 29.32 -20.43 -16.01
C GLN A 307 30.49 -21.37 -16.30
N ALA A 308 30.26 -22.43 -17.05
CA ALA A 308 31.30 -23.39 -17.34
C ALA A 308 32.35 -22.77 -18.29
N ALA A 309 33.62 -22.85 -17.92
CA ALA A 309 34.75 -22.40 -18.74
C ALA A 309 34.84 -23.12 -20.10
N SER A 310 34.17 -24.27 -20.24
CA SER A 310 33.99 -24.98 -21.49
C SER A 310 32.64 -25.69 -21.49
N GLY A 311 31.94 -25.66 -22.62
CA GLY A 311 30.64 -26.28 -22.79
C GLY A 311 30.16 -26.19 -24.23
N MET A 312 28.92 -26.59 -24.45
CA MET A 312 28.23 -26.45 -25.73
C MET A 312 26.99 -25.58 -25.52
N ALA A 313 26.66 -24.78 -26.52
CA ALA A 313 25.43 -23.99 -26.57
C ALA A 313 24.66 -24.34 -27.85
N TRP A 314 23.34 -24.38 -27.75
CA TRP A 314 22.43 -24.58 -28.88
C TRP A 314 21.40 -23.46 -28.87
N GLY A 315 21.06 -22.96 -30.05
CA GLY A 315 20.05 -21.93 -30.23
C GLY A 315 19.34 -22.12 -31.56
N PHE A 316 18.07 -21.73 -31.61
CA PHE A 316 17.27 -21.72 -32.82
C PHE A 316 16.28 -20.57 -32.72
N ILE A 317 15.94 -19.99 -33.87
CA ILE A 317 14.92 -18.93 -33.97
C ILE A 317 13.57 -19.63 -34.14
N LEU A 318 12.61 -19.25 -33.30
CA LEU A 318 11.22 -19.65 -33.44
C LEU A 318 10.41 -18.49 -34.01
N GLU A 319 9.49 -18.79 -34.92
CA GLU A 319 8.42 -17.85 -35.25
C GLU A 319 7.59 -17.59 -33.99
N ALA A 320 7.40 -16.31 -33.65
CA ALA A 320 6.50 -15.94 -32.58
C ALA A 320 5.08 -16.41 -32.94
N ARG A 321 4.45 -17.20 -32.06
CA ARG A 321 3.02 -17.46 -32.21
C ARG A 321 2.28 -16.12 -32.17
N PRO A 322 1.30 -15.87 -33.05
CA PRO A 322 0.48 -14.68 -32.92
C PRO A 322 -0.14 -14.67 -31.52
N LYS A 323 0.08 -13.59 -30.77
CA LYS A 323 -0.67 -13.35 -29.53
C LYS A 323 -2.15 -13.37 -29.93
N PHE A 324 -2.92 -14.33 -29.42
CA PHE A 324 -4.37 -14.26 -29.55
C PHE A 324 -4.79 -12.91 -28.95
N PRO A 325 -5.58 -12.07 -29.65
CA PRO A 325 -6.19 -10.93 -29.01
C PRO A 325 -7.06 -11.47 -27.87
N ASN A 326 -6.94 -10.88 -26.68
CA ASN A 326 -7.77 -11.18 -25.52
C ASN A 326 -9.24 -11.34 -25.96
N SER A 327 -9.70 -12.57 -26.06
CA SER A 327 -11.12 -12.84 -26.29
C SER A 327 -11.80 -12.71 -24.94
N VAL A 328 -12.56 -11.63 -24.83
CA VAL A 328 -13.61 -11.39 -23.84
C VAL A 328 -14.41 -12.66 -23.61
N LEU A 329 -14.46 -13.10 -22.36
CA LEU A 329 -15.63 -13.73 -21.74
C LEU A 329 -15.79 -13.16 -20.33
#